data_AF-A0AAE9MSA0-F1
#
_entry.id   AF-A0AAE9MSA0-F1
#
_cell.length_a   1.000
_cell.length_b   1.000
_cell.length_c   1.000
_cell.angle_alpha   90.00
_cell.angle_beta   90.00
_cell.angle_gamma   90.00
#
_symmetry.space_group_name_H-M   'P 1'
#
loop_
_entity.id
_entity.type
_entity.pdbx_description
1 polymer ?
#
loop_
_entity_poly.entity_id
_entity_poly.type
_entity_poly.pdbx_seq_one_letter_code
_entity_poly.pdbx_strand_id
1 'polypeptide(L)'
;MFLLKFIESGREHLVGAFDSEANIKAFLEKIPGFEVYSGDEYGVLGKLHVAALGSFVEIAYEKKKFPLSKFSFADDEAEAIAIEVEAFDDGKANTVEGCTLVDAYLIGNNELKTYIEKRERNFLRVKAVLEKKGFSVFREYHGSEDGEAVTYRDANGQYRFLMHMDPGFVDDLPEDDAELEVYISENE
;
A
#
# COMPACT_ATOMS: atom_id res chain seq x y z
N MET A 1 14.51 -7.34 3.38
CA MET A 1 15.17 -7.70 2.10
C MET A 1 14.63 -6.76 1.03
N PHE A 2 15.28 -6.56 -0.10
CA PHE A 2 14.82 -5.63 -1.13
C PHE A 2 14.72 -6.32 -2.49
N LEU A 3 13.55 -6.24 -3.12
CA LEU A 3 13.33 -6.66 -4.49
C LEU A 3 13.65 -5.50 -5.42
N LEU A 4 14.59 -5.70 -6.34
CA LEU A 4 14.93 -4.74 -7.37
C LEU A 4 14.18 -5.06 -8.66
N LYS A 5 13.55 -4.04 -9.24
CA LYS A 5 12.99 -4.09 -10.60
C LYS A 5 13.28 -2.80 -11.37
N PHE A 6 13.32 -2.89 -12.70
CA PHE A 6 13.19 -1.73 -13.56
C PHE A 6 11.73 -1.53 -13.98
N ILE A 7 11.28 -0.28 -14.07
CA ILE A 7 9.96 0.08 -14.60
C ILE A 7 10.10 1.05 -15.77
N GLU A 8 9.39 0.75 -16.86
CA GLU A 8 9.20 1.65 -18.01
C GLU A 8 7.73 1.57 -18.48
N SER A 9 7.03 2.71 -18.56
CA SER A 9 5.63 2.77 -19.05
C SER A 9 4.69 1.67 -18.52
N GLY A 10 4.82 1.33 -17.22
CA GLY A 10 4.03 0.29 -16.55
C GLY A 10 4.49 -1.16 -16.81
N ARG A 11 5.58 -1.38 -17.55
CA ARG A 11 6.23 -2.67 -17.70
C ARG A 11 7.26 -2.87 -16.60
N GLU A 12 7.32 -4.07 -16.06
CA GLU A 12 8.25 -4.42 -14.99
C GLU A 12 9.27 -5.44 -15.46
N HIS A 13 10.55 -5.17 -15.15
CA HIS A 13 11.67 -6.07 -15.40
C HIS A 13 12.28 -6.47 -14.07
N LEU A 14 11.96 -7.69 -13.62
CA LEU A 14 12.46 -8.21 -12.36
C LEU A 14 13.97 -8.49 -12.45
N VAL A 15 14.75 -7.97 -11.50
CA VAL A 15 16.19 -8.22 -11.42
C VAL A 15 16.48 -9.31 -10.40
N GLY A 16 16.03 -9.11 -9.15
CA GLY A 16 16.27 -10.06 -8.06
C GLY A 16 16.20 -9.40 -6.69
N ALA A 17 16.42 -10.21 -5.66
CA ALA A 17 16.41 -9.78 -4.27
C ALA A 17 17.83 -9.54 -3.72
N PHE A 18 17.96 -8.53 -2.86
CA PHE A 18 19.19 -8.10 -2.22
C PHE A 18 18.98 -7.89 -0.72
N ASP A 19 20.02 -8.10 0.08
CA ASP A 19 19.89 -7.96 1.54
C ASP A 19 19.78 -6.51 2.02
N SER A 20 20.19 -5.53 1.20
CA SER A 20 20.14 -4.10 1.54
C SER A 20 20.04 -3.20 0.31
N GLU A 21 19.55 -1.97 0.47
CA GLU A 21 19.62 -0.95 -0.58
C GLU A 21 21.07 -0.61 -0.98
N ALA A 22 22.02 -0.64 -0.04
CA ALA A 22 23.42 -0.39 -0.36
C ALA A 22 23.95 -1.42 -1.37
N ASN A 23 23.55 -2.68 -1.21
CA ASN A 23 23.86 -3.75 -2.15
C ASN A 23 23.21 -3.52 -3.53
N ILE A 24 21.98 -3.00 -3.57
CA ILE A 24 21.31 -2.60 -4.81
C ILE A 24 22.07 -1.46 -5.50
N LYS A 25 22.43 -0.40 -4.78
CA LYS A 25 23.17 0.75 -5.33
C LYS A 25 24.50 0.30 -5.92
N ALA A 26 25.26 -0.52 -5.19
CA ALA A 26 26.52 -1.10 -5.68
C ALA A 26 26.34 -2.04 -6.90
N PHE A 27 25.17 -2.64 -7.08
CA PHE A 27 24.82 -3.40 -8.28
C PHE A 27 24.49 -2.46 -9.46
N LEU A 28 23.64 -1.45 -9.22
CA LEU A 28 23.19 -0.50 -10.22
C LEU A 28 24.32 0.36 -10.80
N GLU A 29 25.29 0.79 -9.98
CA GLU A 29 26.48 1.53 -10.41
C GLU A 29 27.34 0.79 -11.46
N LYS A 30 27.20 -0.54 -11.56
CA LYS A 30 27.92 -1.35 -12.55
C LYS A 30 27.21 -1.39 -13.91
N ILE A 31 25.97 -0.91 -13.99
CA ILE A 31 25.16 -0.98 -15.21
C ILE A 31 25.53 0.19 -16.12
N PRO A 32 25.93 -0.07 -17.38
CA PRO A 32 26.24 0.99 -18.33
C PRO A 32 25.07 1.97 -18.52
N GLY A 33 25.34 3.26 -18.31
CA GLY A 33 24.35 4.33 -18.45
C GLY A 33 23.29 4.39 -17.37
N PHE A 34 23.55 3.79 -16.20
CA PHE A 34 22.73 4.01 -15.02
C PHE A 34 23.16 5.26 -14.26
N GLU A 35 22.20 6.11 -13.91
CA GLU A 35 22.36 7.30 -13.08
C GLU A 35 21.69 7.06 -11.73
N VAL A 36 22.44 7.18 -10.63
CA VAL A 36 21.94 6.96 -9.26
C VAL A 36 21.46 8.29 -8.67
N TYR A 37 20.29 8.28 -8.04
CA TYR A 37 19.75 9.42 -7.30
C TYR A 37 19.99 9.26 -5.78
N SER A 38 19.89 10.36 -5.04
CA SER A 38 19.54 10.27 -3.62
C SER A 38 18.07 9.84 -3.57
N GLY A 39 17.81 8.55 -3.40
CA GLY A 39 16.47 7.97 -3.57
C GLY A 39 15.34 8.72 -2.86
N ASP A 40 14.13 8.54 -3.37
CA ASP A 40 12.93 9.24 -2.91
C ASP A 40 12.03 8.41 -1.97
N GLU A 41 10.90 8.98 -1.56
CA GLU A 41 9.89 8.32 -0.72
C GLU A 41 9.19 7.13 -1.41
N TYR A 42 9.34 7.00 -2.73
CA TYR A 42 8.75 5.93 -3.54
C TYR A 42 9.73 4.79 -3.82
N GLY A 43 10.95 4.85 -3.27
CA GLY A 43 11.98 3.83 -3.46
C GLY A 43 12.63 3.89 -4.84
N VAL A 44 12.47 4.99 -5.59
CA VAL A 44 13.15 5.21 -6.87
C VAL A 44 14.61 5.50 -6.58
N LEU A 45 15.51 4.66 -7.09
CA LEU A 45 16.94 4.74 -6.81
C LEU A 45 17.75 5.42 -7.91
N GLY A 46 17.14 5.60 -9.08
CA GLY A 46 17.85 6.09 -10.25
C GLY A 46 17.21 5.66 -11.55
N LYS A 47 17.92 5.93 -12.64
CA LYS A 47 17.43 5.78 -13.99
C LYS A 47 18.46 5.14 -14.90
N LEU A 48 18.00 4.24 -15.75
CA LEU A 48 18.77 3.59 -16.78
C LEU A 48 18.54 4.28 -18.12
N HIS A 49 19.59 4.73 -18.78
CA HIS A 49 19.55 5.11 -20.18
C HIS A 49 19.79 3.89 -21.07
N VAL A 50 18.72 3.32 -21.62
CA VAL A 50 18.72 2.03 -22.34
C VAL A 50 19.69 2.01 -23.52
N ALA A 51 19.87 3.14 -24.20
CA ALA A 51 20.80 3.28 -25.31
C ALA A 51 22.27 2.95 -24.95
N ALA A 52 22.65 3.11 -23.67
CA ALA A 52 24.02 2.87 -23.19
C ALA A 52 24.33 1.39 -22.88
N LEU A 53 23.32 0.52 -22.75
CA LEU A 53 23.52 -0.91 -22.44
C LEU A 53 24.23 -1.70 -23.54
N GLY A 54 24.14 -1.22 -24.79
CA GLY A 54 24.48 -2.02 -25.96
C GLY A 54 23.51 -3.20 -26.20
N SER A 55 23.84 -4.07 -27.15
CA SER A 55 22.96 -5.19 -27.53
C SER A 55 22.84 -6.27 -26.43
N PHE A 56 23.88 -6.44 -25.60
CA PHE A 56 23.93 -7.40 -24.51
C PHE A 56 25.05 -7.02 -23.53
N VAL A 57 24.79 -7.12 -22.24
CA VAL A 57 25.77 -6.96 -21.16
C VAL A 57 25.51 -7.98 -20.05
N GLU A 58 26.58 -8.45 -19.41
CA GLU A 58 26.50 -9.23 -18.18
C GLU A 58 27.01 -8.40 -17.01
N ILE A 59 26.15 -8.16 -16.02
CA ILE A 59 26.51 -7.43 -14.81
C ILE A 59 26.95 -8.42 -13.74
N ALA A 60 28.20 -8.35 -13.32
CA ALA A 60 28.75 -9.24 -12.30
C ALA A 60 28.40 -8.75 -10.88
N TYR A 61 27.79 -9.63 -10.09
CA TYR A 61 27.47 -9.37 -8.69
C TYR A 61 27.70 -10.63 -7.86
N GLU A 62 28.63 -10.55 -6.91
CA GLU A 62 29.11 -11.71 -6.15
C GLU A 62 29.51 -12.86 -7.10
N LYS A 63 28.89 -14.03 -6.95
CA LYS A 63 29.11 -15.22 -7.78
C LYS A 63 28.13 -15.33 -8.96
N LYS A 64 27.25 -14.34 -9.14
CA LYS A 64 26.20 -14.32 -10.16
C LYS A 64 26.54 -13.33 -11.27
N LYS A 65 25.96 -13.58 -12.43
CA LYS A 65 25.94 -12.66 -13.56
C LYS A 65 24.50 -12.42 -13.95
N PHE A 66 24.11 -11.15 -14.04
CA PHE A 66 22.80 -10.75 -14.50
C PHE A 66 22.87 -10.35 -15.98
N PRO A 67 22.22 -11.09 -16.89
CA PRO A 67 22.17 -10.73 -18.30
C PRO A 67 21.16 -9.60 -18.51
N LEU A 68 21.56 -8.57 -19.26
CA LEU A 68 20.69 -7.45 -19.62
C LEU A 68 20.92 -7.07 -21.08
N SER A 69 19.84 -6.66 -21.75
CA SER A 69 19.89 -6.24 -23.15
C SER A 69 19.02 -5.01 -23.32
N LYS A 70 19.44 -4.06 -24.17
CA LYS A 70 18.57 -2.96 -24.56
C LYS A 70 17.27 -3.41 -25.22
N PHE A 71 17.26 -4.61 -25.84
CA PHE A 71 16.07 -5.17 -26.48
C PHE A 71 15.03 -5.69 -25.48
N SER A 72 15.36 -5.70 -24.18
CA SER A 72 14.39 -6.00 -23.13
C SER A 72 13.44 -4.84 -22.83
N PHE A 73 13.79 -3.63 -23.27
CA PHE A 73 13.08 -2.38 -23.00
C PHE A 73 12.40 -1.87 -24.28
N ALA A 74 11.24 -1.24 -24.14
CA ALA A 74 10.56 -0.54 -25.24
C ALA A 74 10.85 0.96 -25.27
N ASP A 75 11.15 1.54 -24.12
CA ASP A 75 11.45 2.96 -23.98
C ASP A 75 12.96 3.19 -23.94
N ASP A 76 13.36 4.45 -24.13
CA ASP A 76 14.77 4.85 -24.07
C ASP A 76 15.30 4.87 -22.61
N GLU A 77 14.40 4.83 -21.64
CA GLU A 77 14.71 5.02 -20.23
C GLU A 77 13.85 4.13 -19.34
N ALA A 78 14.43 3.63 -18.25
CA ALA A 78 13.72 2.85 -17.23
C ALA A 78 14.17 3.24 -15.82
N GLU A 79 13.26 3.28 -14.86
CA GLU A 79 13.57 3.62 -13.47
C GLU A 79 13.87 2.37 -12.65
N ALA A 80 14.87 2.41 -11.77
CA ALA A 80 15.12 1.34 -10.83
C ALA A 80 14.37 1.60 -9.52
N ILE A 81 13.57 0.63 -9.10
CA ILE A 81 12.80 0.69 -7.85
C ILE A 81 13.22 -0.46 -6.94
N ALA A 82 13.54 -0.12 -5.70
CA ALA A 82 13.76 -1.09 -4.63
C ALA A 82 12.52 -1.18 -3.75
N ILE A 83 11.93 -2.37 -3.69
CA ILE A 83 10.76 -2.65 -2.86
C ILE A 83 11.23 -3.44 -1.65
N GLU A 84 11.03 -2.90 -0.46
CA GLU A 84 11.27 -3.67 0.77
C GLU A 84 10.27 -4.82 0.86
N VAL A 85 10.79 -6.03 1.10
CA VAL A 85 10.03 -7.27 1.22
C VAL A 85 10.55 -8.10 2.39
N GLU A 86 9.62 -8.75 3.08
CA GLU A 86 9.91 -9.70 4.16
C GLU A 86 10.36 -11.05 3.59
N ALA A 87 11.34 -11.69 4.23
CA ALA A 87 11.81 -13.02 3.85
C ALA A 87 11.10 -14.07 4.70
N PHE A 88 10.11 -14.78 4.12
CA PHE A 88 9.28 -15.74 4.85
C PHE A 88 10.03 -17.02 5.28
N ASP A 89 11.06 -17.41 4.53
CA ASP A 89 11.87 -18.59 4.80
C ASP A 89 13.15 -18.26 5.62
N ASP A 90 13.16 -17.17 6.38
CA ASP A 90 14.31 -16.74 7.18
C ASP A 90 14.43 -17.47 8.53
N GLY A 91 13.45 -18.31 8.85
CA GLY A 91 13.40 -19.12 10.07
C GLY A 91 12.95 -18.37 11.32
N LYS A 92 12.53 -17.11 11.21
CA LYS A 92 11.95 -16.35 12.32
C LYS A 92 10.45 -16.62 12.44
N ALA A 93 9.98 -16.73 13.68
CA ALA A 93 8.56 -16.97 13.98
C ALA A 93 7.90 -15.68 14.49
N ASN A 94 7.86 -14.65 13.63
CA ASN A 94 7.29 -13.34 13.96
C ASN A 94 6.12 -13.01 13.02
N THR A 95 5.21 -12.14 13.45
CA THR A 95 4.29 -11.47 12.53
C THR A 95 5.12 -10.69 11.51
N VAL A 96 4.75 -10.80 10.23
CA VAL A 96 5.39 -10.04 9.14
C VAL A 96 5.29 -8.55 9.45
N GLU A 97 6.43 -7.87 9.50
CA GLU A 97 6.49 -6.41 9.67
C GLU A 97 5.86 -5.69 8.46
N GLY A 98 5.58 -4.39 8.61
CA GLY A 98 4.91 -3.59 7.58
C GLY A 98 3.40 -3.50 7.75
N CYS A 99 2.71 -3.18 6.65
CA CYS A 99 1.29 -2.84 6.66
C CYS A 99 0.49 -3.66 5.63
N THR A 100 -0.80 -3.83 5.90
CA THR A 100 -1.78 -4.38 4.99
C THR A 100 -2.73 -3.26 4.55
N LEU A 101 -3.00 -3.15 3.25
CA LEU A 101 -4.02 -2.25 2.73
C LEU A 101 -5.40 -2.77 3.13
N VAL A 102 -6.09 -2.01 3.98
CA VAL A 102 -7.49 -2.21 4.32
C VAL A 102 -8.28 -1.10 3.64
N ASP A 103 -8.88 -1.46 2.50
CA ASP A 103 -9.64 -0.54 1.66
C ASP A 103 -8.77 0.63 1.17
N ALA A 104 -8.91 1.85 1.71
CA ALA A 104 -8.04 2.99 1.34
C ALA A 104 -6.84 3.23 2.29
N TYR A 105 -6.70 2.46 3.38
CA TYR A 105 -5.75 2.77 4.45
C TYR A 105 -4.74 1.65 4.71
N LEU A 106 -3.47 2.00 4.90
CA LEU A 106 -2.41 1.06 5.26
C LEU A 106 -2.38 0.86 6.79
N ILE A 107 -2.71 -0.35 7.23
CA ILE A 107 -2.80 -0.71 8.65
C ILE A 107 -1.63 -1.59 9.04
N GLY A 108 -0.97 -1.32 10.17
CA GLY A 108 0.15 -2.13 10.64
C GLY A 108 -0.26 -3.60 10.81
N ASN A 109 0.57 -4.52 10.34
CA ASN A 109 0.28 -5.96 10.44
C ASN A 109 0.16 -6.45 11.90
N ASN A 110 0.83 -5.76 12.83
CA ASN A 110 0.79 -6.03 14.27
C ASN A 110 -0.57 -5.65 14.91
N GLU A 111 -1.28 -4.68 14.37
CA GLU A 111 -2.57 -4.18 14.87
C GLU A 111 -3.77 -4.57 13.99
N LEU A 112 -3.51 -5.09 12.78
CA LEU A 112 -4.51 -5.39 11.75
C LEU A 112 -5.71 -6.15 12.28
N LYS A 113 -5.48 -7.18 13.10
CA LYS A 113 -6.58 -7.96 13.68
C LYS A 113 -7.48 -7.09 14.56
N THR A 114 -6.89 -6.34 15.49
CA THR A 114 -7.62 -5.47 16.40
C THR A 114 -8.32 -4.34 15.65
N TYR A 115 -7.66 -3.77 14.64
CA TYR A 115 -8.25 -2.78 13.74
C TYR A 115 -9.52 -3.30 13.05
N ILE A 116 -9.45 -4.46 12.39
CA ILE A 116 -10.61 -5.05 11.70
C ILE A 116 -11.74 -5.38 12.68
N GLU A 117 -11.43 -5.98 13.82
CA GLU A 117 -12.43 -6.32 14.84
C GLU A 117 -13.13 -5.07 15.39
N LYS A 118 -12.38 -4.00 15.64
CA LYS A 118 -12.92 -2.72 16.13
C LYS A 118 -13.71 -1.99 15.05
N ARG A 119 -13.23 -1.95 13.82
CA ARG A 119 -13.92 -1.40 12.65
C ARG A 119 -15.28 -2.04 12.43
N GLU A 120 -15.35 -3.38 12.43
CA GLU A 120 -16.63 -4.08 12.23
C GLU A 120 -17.56 -3.92 13.44
N ARG A 121 -17.02 -3.93 14.67
CA ARG A 121 -17.81 -3.64 15.88
C ARG A 121 -18.43 -2.25 15.81
N ASN A 122 -17.66 -1.24 15.47
CA ASN A 122 -18.11 0.14 15.39
C ASN A 122 -19.21 0.31 14.32
N PHE A 123 -19.07 -0.35 13.16
CA PHE A 123 -20.12 -0.33 12.15
C PHE A 123 -21.45 -0.89 12.67
N LEU A 124 -21.42 -2.03 13.35
CA LEU A 124 -22.62 -2.64 13.92
C LEU A 124 -23.28 -1.74 14.98
N ARG A 125 -22.48 -1.07 15.82
CA ARG A 125 -22.97 -0.13 16.84
C ARG A 125 -23.62 1.09 16.21
N VAL A 126 -22.94 1.75 15.27
CA VAL A 126 -23.45 2.91 14.52
C VAL A 126 -24.73 2.55 13.78
N LYS A 127 -24.75 1.39 13.12
CA LYS A 127 -25.92 0.87 12.42
C LYS A 127 -27.11 0.70 13.36
N ALA A 128 -26.92 0.08 14.52
CA ALA A 128 -27.99 -0.13 15.48
C ALA A 128 -28.60 1.20 15.99
N VAL A 129 -27.76 2.22 16.25
CA VAL A 129 -28.22 3.56 16.65
C VAL A 129 -29.10 4.20 15.57
N LEU A 130 -28.63 4.20 14.32
CA LEU A 130 -29.37 4.80 13.20
C LEU A 130 -30.67 4.04 12.88
N GLU A 131 -30.65 2.71 12.93
CA GLU A 131 -31.85 1.89 12.72
C GLU A 131 -32.89 2.11 13.83
N LYS A 132 -32.46 2.31 15.09
CA LYS A 132 -33.35 2.69 16.20
C LYS A 132 -34.03 4.05 15.97
N LYS A 133 -33.40 4.96 15.22
CA LYS A 133 -33.98 6.23 14.78
C LYS A 133 -34.88 6.12 13.53
N GLY A 134 -34.98 4.92 12.93
CA GLY A 134 -35.83 4.65 11.76
C GLY A 134 -35.14 4.85 10.41
N PHE A 135 -33.82 4.97 10.38
CA PHE A 135 -33.05 5.05 9.13
C PHE A 135 -32.69 3.67 8.59
N SER A 136 -32.53 3.58 7.26
CA SER A 136 -31.87 2.44 6.61
C SER A 136 -30.37 2.75 6.44
N VAL A 137 -29.48 1.85 6.88
CA VAL A 137 -28.02 2.08 6.92
C VAL A 137 -27.28 1.17 5.94
N PHE A 138 -26.26 1.71 5.28
CA PHE A 138 -25.49 1.05 4.22
C PHE A 138 -23.98 1.24 4.40
N ARG A 139 -23.20 0.36 3.75
CA ARG A 139 -21.76 0.53 3.48
C ARG A 139 -21.60 0.80 2.00
N GLU A 140 -21.05 1.94 1.67
CA GLU A 140 -20.86 2.38 0.28
C GLU A 140 -19.42 2.86 0.09
N TYR A 141 -19.01 3.16 -1.15
CA TYR A 141 -17.67 3.67 -1.50
C TYR A 141 -16.49 2.71 -1.35
N HIS A 142 -16.75 1.40 -1.22
CA HIS A 142 -15.67 0.40 -1.23
C HIS A 142 -14.81 0.51 -2.49
N GLY A 143 -13.49 0.60 -2.31
CA GLY A 143 -12.52 0.77 -3.39
C GLY A 143 -12.42 2.19 -3.97
N SER A 144 -13.05 3.18 -3.32
CA SER A 144 -12.80 4.59 -3.64
C SER A 144 -11.48 5.10 -3.05
N GLU A 145 -11.04 6.28 -3.46
CA GLU A 145 -9.81 6.92 -2.96
C GLU A 145 -9.87 7.19 -1.45
N ASP A 146 -11.03 7.59 -0.93
CA ASP A 146 -11.25 7.91 0.48
C ASP A 146 -11.72 6.70 1.31
N GLY A 147 -12.06 5.60 0.62
CA GLY A 147 -12.53 4.35 1.21
C GLY A 147 -14.03 4.29 1.53
N GLU A 148 -14.45 3.16 2.07
CA GLU A 148 -15.80 2.84 2.50
C GLU A 148 -16.33 3.88 3.47
N ALA A 149 -17.63 4.17 3.39
CA ALA A 149 -18.32 5.04 4.32
C ALA A 149 -19.63 4.45 4.81
N VAL A 150 -20.02 4.88 6.01
CA VAL A 150 -21.37 4.68 6.54
C VAL A 150 -22.28 5.74 5.95
N THR A 151 -23.29 5.27 5.22
CA THR A 151 -24.35 6.13 4.66
C THR A 151 -25.70 5.64 5.14
N TYR A 152 -26.69 6.52 5.15
CA TYR A 152 -28.02 6.17 5.59
C TYR A 152 -29.10 6.96 4.86
N ARG A 153 -30.33 6.44 4.92
CA ARG A 153 -31.47 6.97 4.18
C ARG A 153 -32.68 7.07 5.10
N ASP A 154 -33.42 8.18 5.01
CA ASP A 154 -34.71 8.35 5.69
C ASP A 154 -35.81 7.49 5.03
N ALA A 155 -37.02 7.51 5.59
CA ALA A 155 -38.16 6.75 5.08
C ALA A 155 -38.58 7.13 3.65
N ASN A 156 -38.18 8.31 3.16
CA ASN A 156 -38.43 8.78 1.80
C ASN A 156 -37.27 8.43 0.84
N GLY A 157 -36.21 7.79 1.36
CA GLY A 157 -35.00 7.46 0.61
C GLY A 157 -34.00 8.62 0.48
N GLN A 158 -34.16 9.70 1.24
CA GLN A 158 -33.22 10.83 1.22
C GLN A 158 -31.86 10.35 1.74
N TYR A 159 -30.86 10.43 0.87
CA TYR A 159 -29.48 10.05 1.17
C TYR A 159 -28.81 10.99 2.17
N ARG A 160 -28.05 10.42 3.10
CA ARG A 160 -27.15 11.11 4.02
C ARG A 160 -25.83 10.34 4.16
N PHE A 161 -24.74 11.10 4.22
CA PHE A 161 -23.41 10.61 4.53
C PHE A 161 -23.16 10.82 6.02
N LEU A 162 -22.65 9.81 6.73
CA LEU A 162 -22.20 9.98 8.11
C LEU A 162 -20.69 10.24 8.14
N MET A 163 -19.89 9.22 7.82
CA MET A 163 -18.43 9.29 7.86
C MET A 163 -17.79 8.10 7.14
N HIS A 164 -16.51 8.24 6.76
CA HIS A 164 -15.70 7.12 6.28
C HIS A 164 -15.42 6.13 7.41
N MET A 165 -15.21 4.85 7.04
CA MET A 165 -14.78 3.79 7.94
C MET A 165 -13.24 3.70 7.97
N ASP A 166 -12.61 4.85 8.19
CA ASP A 166 -11.17 5.10 8.22
C ASP A 166 -10.56 4.83 9.62
N PRO A 167 -9.26 5.08 9.85
CA PRO A 167 -8.68 4.93 11.18
C PRO A 167 -9.34 5.81 12.25
N GLY A 168 -9.84 7.00 11.91
CA GLY A 168 -10.58 7.85 12.84
C GLY A 168 -11.89 7.19 13.28
N PHE A 169 -12.62 6.55 12.38
CA PHE A 169 -13.80 5.74 12.72
C PHE A 169 -13.47 4.60 13.67
N VAL A 170 -12.28 4.02 13.56
CA VAL A 170 -11.82 2.95 14.44
C VAL A 170 -11.44 3.52 15.81
N ASP A 171 -10.70 4.62 15.87
CA ASP A 171 -10.06 5.10 17.10
C ASP A 171 -10.83 6.17 17.87
N ASP A 172 -11.55 7.04 17.19
CA ASP A 172 -12.17 8.24 17.77
C ASP A 172 -13.64 8.05 18.15
N LEU A 173 -14.30 6.96 17.71
CA LEU A 173 -15.70 6.71 18.08
C LEU A 173 -15.85 6.42 19.58
N PRO A 174 -16.86 6.99 20.26
CA PRO A 174 -17.11 6.70 21.66
C PRO A 174 -17.34 5.20 21.92
N GLU A 175 -16.67 4.65 22.94
CA GLU A 175 -16.83 3.24 23.33
C GLU A 175 -18.13 3.01 24.12
N ASP A 176 -18.67 4.03 24.79
CA ASP A 176 -19.99 3.97 25.42
C ASP A 176 -21.11 4.20 24.39
N ASP A 177 -22.16 3.39 24.45
CA ASP A 177 -23.26 3.45 23.47
C ASP A 177 -24.13 4.70 23.63
N ALA A 178 -24.27 5.27 24.83
CA ALA A 178 -25.03 6.51 25.03
C ALA A 178 -24.25 7.72 24.51
N GLU A 179 -22.92 7.75 24.73
CA GLU A 179 -22.05 8.76 24.13
C GLU A 179 -22.02 8.65 22.60
N LEU A 180 -22.04 7.42 22.05
CA LEU A 180 -22.15 7.20 20.60
C LEU A 180 -23.49 7.71 20.03
N GLU A 181 -24.60 7.51 20.75
CA GLU A 181 -25.90 8.06 20.36
C GLU A 181 -25.89 9.60 20.29
N VAL A 182 -25.22 10.25 21.25
CA VAL A 182 -25.03 11.71 21.24
C VAL A 182 -24.16 12.12 20.06
N TYR A 183 -23.00 11.48 19.88
CA TYR A 183 -22.07 11.75 18.79
C TYR A 183 -22.76 11.66 17.42
N ILE A 184 -23.52 10.59 17.16
CA ILE A 184 -24.25 10.42 15.89
C ILE A 184 -25.30 11.52 15.73
N SER A 185 -25.98 11.92 16.80
CA SER A 185 -27.01 12.98 16.73
C SER A 185 -26.43 14.36 16.45
N GLU A 186 -25.19 14.63 16.87
CA GLU A 186 -24.49 15.89 16.58
C GLU A 186 -23.92 15.94 15.16
N ASN A 187 -23.77 14.79 14.50
CA ASN A 187 -23.22 14.64 13.16
C ASN A 187 -24.26 14.15 12.11
N GLU A 188 -25.56 14.22 12.43
CA GLU A 188 -26.70 13.84 11.57
C GLU A 188 -27.22 15.00 10.70
#